data_AF-A0A8I0HGV4-F1
#
_entry.id   AF-A0A8I0HGV4-F1
#
_cell.length_a   1.000
_cell.length_b   1.000
_cell.length_c   1.000
_cell.angle_alpha   90.00
_cell.angle_beta   90.00
_cell.angle_gamma   90.00
#
_symmetry.space_group_name_H-M   'P 1'
#
loop_
_entity.id
_entity.type
_entity.pdbx_description
1 polymer ?
#
loop_
_entity_poly.entity_id
_entity_poly.type
_entity_poly.pdbx_seq_one_letter_code
_entity_poly.pdbx_strand_id
1 'polypeptide(L)' 'VHTGADITILYNEETAFDPEEQSDDLRLLLDGDGHVTAMELNPYRPRTDYRSCDVMIMDKLLLEYLVEEAYSRGEYDFT' A
#
# COMPACT_ATOMS: atom_id res chain seq x y z
N VAL A 1 -15.90 3.39 -11.36
CA VAL A 1 -15.26 2.76 -10.17
C VAL A 1 -16.41 2.31 -9.28
N HIS A 2 -16.68 1.00 -9.19
CA HIS A 2 -17.91 0.42 -8.62
C HIS A 2 -17.66 -0.53 -7.45
N THR A 3 -16.43 -0.58 -6.92
CA THR A 3 -16.01 -1.54 -5.88
C THR A 3 -16.44 -1.15 -4.47
N GLY A 4 -16.68 0.15 -4.22
CA GLY A 4 -17.01 0.64 -2.87
C GLY A 4 -15.85 0.55 -1.88
N ALA A 5 -14.61 0.51 -2.36
CA ALA A 5 -13.42 0.45 -1.51
C ALA A 5 -13.18 1.77 -0.77
N ASP A 6 -12.89 1.69 0.52
CA ASP A 6 -12.52 2.85 1.36
C ASP A 6 -11.18 3.48 0.93
N ILE A 7 -10.25 2.64 0.45
CA ILE A 7 -8.92 3.00 -0.04
C ILE A 7 -8.64 2.25 -1.33
N THR A 8 -8.20 2.97 -2.37
CA THR A 8 -7.74 2.40 -3.64
C THR A 8 -6.26 2.70 -3.81
N ILE A 9 -5.43 1.68 -4.04
CA ILE A 9 -3.99 1.80 -4.25
C ILE A 9 -3.68 1.60 -5.73
N LEU A 10 -2.91 2.52 -6.31
CA LEU A 10 -2.38 2.34 -7.66
C LEU A 10 -1.11 1.49 -7.57
N TYR A 11 -1.01 0.51 -8.46
CA TYR A 11 0.13 -0.40 -8.53
C TYR A 11 0.52 -0.66 -9.98
N ASN A 12 1.78 -1.04 -10.17
CA ASN A 12 2.30 -1.57 -11.42
C ASN A 12 2.57 -3.07 -11.29
N GLU A 13 2.54 -3.77 -12.42
CA GLU A 13 3.04 -5.13 -12.54
C GLU A 13 4.52 -5.07 -12.95
N GLU A 14 5.40 -5.48 -12.05
CA GLU A 14 6.86 -5.44 -12.25
C GLU A 14 7.42 -6.86 -12.19
N THR A 15 7.67 -7.43 -13.37
CA THR A 15 8.11 -8.82 -13.54
C THR A 15 9.60 -9.05 -13.29
N ALA A 16 10.37 -7.98 -13.12
CA ALA A 16 11.80 -8.04 -12.84
C ALA A 16 12.05 -7.43 -11.45
N PHE A 17 12.48 -8.27 -10.51
CA PHE A 17 12.85 -7.85 -9.17
C PHE A 17 14.37 -7.82 -9.02
N ASP A 18 14.91 -6.66 -8.67
CA ASP A 18 16.29 -6.51 -8.23
C ASP A 18 16.33 -6.36 -6.69
N PRO A 19 16.90 -7.32 -5.95
CA PRO A 19 17.06 -7.20 -4.50
C PRO A 19 17.84 -5.95 -4.05
N GLU A 20 18.68 -5.38 -4.92
CA GLU A 20 19.41 -4.15 -4.63
C GLU A 20 18.48 -2.91 -4.63
N GLU A 21 17.31 -3.00 -5.28
CA GLU A 21 16.30 -1.94 -5.37
C GLU A 21 15.12 -2.16 -4.41
N GLN A 22 15.22 -3.08 -3.45
CA GLN A 22 14.12 -3.44 -2.53
C GLN A 22 13.72 -2.32 -1.55
N SER A 23 14.48 -1.22 -1.48
CA SER A 23 14.19 -0.12 -0.56
C SER A 23 12.90 0.57 -0.97
N ASP A 24 12.00 0.76 0.00
CA ASP A 24 10.65 1.30 -0.17
C ASP A 24 9.82 0.51 -1.20
N ASP A 25 10.13 -0.79 -1.37
CA ASP A 25 9.33 -1.68 -2.20
C ASP A 25 8.14 -2.22 -1.38
N LEU A 26 6.94 -1.72 -1.69
CA LEU A 26 5.68 -2.22 -1.14
C LEU A 26 4.97 -3.11 -2.17
N ARG A 27 4.94 -4.42 -1.90
CA ARG A 27 4.25 -5.43 -2.72
C ARG A 27 2.84 -5.70 -2.19
N LEU A 28 1.90 -5.85 -3.11
CA LEU A 28 0.47 -6.02 -2.82
C LEU A 28 0.00 -7.43 -3.17
N LEU A 29 -0.58 -8.13 -2.19
CA LEU A 29 -1.26 -9.40 -2.44
C LEU A 29 -2.75 -9.12 -2.66
N LEU A 30 -3.24 -9.47 -3.84
CA LEU A 30 -4.63 -9.26 -4.25
C LEU A 30 -5.40 -10.58 -4.26
N ASP A 31 -6.68 -10.54 -3.89
CA ASP A 31 -7.60 -11.65 -4.16
C ASP A 31 -8.11 -11.64 -5.62
N GLY A 32 -9.00 -12.58 -5.96
CA GLY A 32 -9.55 -12.69 -7.32
C GLY A 32 -10.41 -11.50 -7.76
N ASP A 33 -10.87 -10.67 -6.81
CA ASP A 33 -11.69 -9.49 -7.07
C ASP A 33 -10.86 -8.18 -7.05
N GLY A 34 -9.55 -8.30 -6.80
CA GLY A 34 -8.61 -7.16 -6.76
C GLY A 34 -8.56 -6.45 -5.41
N HIS A 35 -9.10 -7.02 -4.33
CA HIS A 35 -8.94 -6.47 -2.98
C HIS A 35 -7.55 -6.81 -2.42
N VAL A 36 -6.94 -5.83 -1.75
CA VAL A 36 -5.68 -6.05 -1.03
C VAL A 36 -5.96 -6.93 0.20
N THR A 37 -5.31 -8.09 0.24
CA THR A 37 -5.42 -9.07 1.35
C THR A 37 -4.19 -9.07 2.25
N ALA A 38 -3.04 -8.65 1.72
CA ALA A 38 -1.82 -8.45 2.49
C ALA A 38 -0.87 -7.49 1.75
N MET A 39 0.12 -6.99 2.48
CA MET A 39 1.19 -6.15 1.96
C MET A 39 2.55 -6.66 2.46
N GLU A 40 3.58 -6.56 1.63
CA GLU A 40 4.96 -6.88 2.00
C GLU A 40 5.84 -5.64 1.78
N LEU A 41 6.49 -5.17 2.85
CA LEU A 41 7.43 -4.05 2.79
C LEU A 41 8.87 -4.58 2.74
N ASN A 42 9.64 -4.08 1.77
CA ASN A 42 11.02 -4.45 1.50
C ASN A 42 11.26 -5.98 1.42
N PRO A 43 10.46 -6.73 0.64
CA PRO A 43 10.59 -8.17 0.58
C PRO A 43 11.88 -8.58 -0.14
N TYR A 44 12.68 -9.44 0.47
CA TYR A 44 13.85 -10.03 -0.19
C TYR A 44 13.49 -10.97 -1.36
N ARG A 45 12.28 -11.54 -1.32
CA ARG A 45 11.68 -12.35 -2.40
C ARG A 45 10.18 -12.05 -2.45
N PRO A 46 9.74 -11.12 -3.31
CA PRO A 46 8.32 -10.79 -3.48
C PRO A 46 7.48 -12.02 -3.77
N ARG A 47 6.29 -12.10 -3.16
CA ARG A 47 5.30 -13.15 -3.51
C ARG A 47 4.50 -12.81 -4.76
N THR A 48 4.51 -11.54 -5.16
CA THR A 48 3.71 -10.98 -6.24
C THR A 48 4.47 -9.91 -7.00
N ASP A 49 4.10 -9.70 -8.25
CA ASP A 49 4.70 -8.67 -9.11
C ASP A 49 4.00 -7.30 -8.95
N TYR A 50 2.94 -7.22 -8.15
CA TYR A 50 2.18 -5.99 -7.93
C TYR A 50 2.89 -5.07 -6.94
N ARG A 51 3.55 -4.02 -7.45
CA ARG A 51 4.27 -3.02 -6.66
C ARG A 51 3.46 -1.73 -6.56
N SER A 52 3.30 -1.20 -5.35
CA SER A 52 2.70 0.11 -5.08
C SER A 52 3.38 1.22 -5.87
N CYS A 53 2.59 2.18 -6.35
CA CYS A 53 3.10 3.42 -6.94
C CYS A 53 3.14 4.59 -5.93
N ASP A 54 2.90 4.32 -4.66
CA ASP A 54 2.77 5.30 -3.57
C ASP A 54 1.70 6.35 -3.82
N VAL A 55 0.68 5.96 -4.59
CA VAL A 55 -0.50 6.76 -4.85
C VAL A 55 -1.72 6.01 -4.33
N MET A 56 -2.41 6.66 -3.40
CA MET A 56 -3.64 6.15 -2.79
C MET A 56 -4.77 7.16 -3.00
N ILE A 57 -5.96 6.65 -3.26
CA ILE A 57 -7.20 7.42 -3.37
C ILE A 57 -8.12 6.96 -2.24
N MET A 58 -8.61 7.92 -1.45
CA MET A 58 -9.52 7.66 -0.32
C MET A 58 -10.40 8.87 -0.06
N ASP A 59 -11.48 8.66 0.69
CA ASP A 59 -12.34 9.75 1.15
C ASP A 59 -11.61 10.65 2.15
N LYS A 60 -11.81 11.96 2.01
CA LYS A 60 -11.16 12.97 2.86
C LYS A 60 -11.38 12.72 4.35
N LEU A 61 -12.61 12.42 4.75
CA LEU A 61 -12.95 12.23 6.17
C LEU A 61 -12.25 11.00 6.76
N LEU A 62 -12.04 9.95 5.96
CA LEU A 62 -11.29 8.78 6.39
C LEU A 62 -9.82 9.13 6.61
N LEU A 63 -9.22 9.92 5.71
CA LEU A 63 -7.85 10.40 5.88
C LEU A 63 -7.68 11.22 7.16
N GLU A 64 -8.57 12.19 7.41
CA GLU A 64 -8.54 13.02 8.61
C GLU A 64 -8.64 12.16 9.88
N TYR A 65 -9.56 11.19 9.89
CA TYR A 65 -9.72 10.25 11.01
C TYR A 65 -8.46 9.44 11.28
N LEU A 66 -7.87 8.82 10.24
CA LEU A 66 -6.67 7.97 10.38
C LEU A 66 -5.46 8.78 10.91
N VAL A 67 -5.30 10.03 10.44
CA VAL A 67 -4.22 10.91 10.90
C VAL A 67 -4.42 11.31 12.37
N GLU A 68 -5.64 11.68 12.76
CA GLU A 68 -5.96 11.99 14.16
C GLU A 68 -5.74 10.78 15.08
N GLU A 69 -6.11 9.58 14.62
CA GLU A 69 -5.89 8.34 15.35
C GLU A 69 -4.39 8.07 15.57
N ALA A 70 -3.59 8.11 14.50
CA ALA A 70 -2.14 7.94 14.57
C ALA A 70 -1.51 8.97 15.53
N TYR A 71 -1.90 10.24 15.42
CA TYR A 71 -1.44 11.29 16.32
C TYR A 71 -1.77 11.00 17.79
N SER A 72 -2.99 10.53 18.07
CA SER A 72 -3.43 10.16 19.42
C SER A 72 -2.63 9.00 20.02
N ARG A 73 -2.07 8.14 19.17
CA ARG A 73 -1.19 7.01 19.54
C ARG A 73 0.27 7.42 19.71
N GLY A 74 0.61 8.69 19.43
CA GLY A 74 1.99 9.19 19.48
C GLY A 74 2.77 8.94 18.20
N GLU A 75 2.13 8.51 17.12
CA GLU A 75 2.73 8.25 15.80
C GLU A 75 2.81 9.54 14.98
N TYR A 76 3.50 10.54 15.53
CA TYR A 76 3.69 11.86 14.90
C TYR A 76 5.14 12.12 14.50
N ASP A 77 6.02 11.14 14.68
CA ASP A 77 7.41 11.21 14.22
C ASP A 77 7.48 10.78 12.76
N PHE A 78 7.72 11.76 11.88
CA PHE A 78 7.87 11.59 10.44
C PHE A 78 9.33 11.74 9.99
N THR A 79 10.28 11.74 10.94
CA THR A 79 11.71 11.94 10.67
C THR A 79 12.48 10.67 10.38
#